data_AF-A0A1G0MTI2-F1
#
_entry.id   AF-A0A1G0MTI2-F1
#
_cell.length_a   1.000
_cell.length_b   1.000
_cell.length_c   1.000
_cell.angle_alpha   90.00
_cell.angle_beta   90.00
_cell.angle_gamma   90.00
#
_symmetry.space_group_name_H-M   'P 1'
#
loop_
_entity.id
_entity.type
_entity.pdbx_description
1 polymer ?
#
loop_
_entity_poly.entity_id
_entity_poly.type
_entity_poly.pdbx_seq_one_letter_code
_entity_poly.pdbx_strand_id
1 'polypeptide(L)'
;MELNKIVWLLIALLLALLPACYHMRAEAEPIPPRVITLPGQPQDIVRKIRTLIEEGWHCRILETDSTGTVLITAPYHFKTDTSVGQPAGGRKYYTQLRIEIQQTNGTVTAHLSHYNFEIRTSYAYNDYSKQGVGTMYKHYPYEEYPGMFDLDLINHEMDRVSTEIQKLFREYK
;
A
#
# COMPACT_ATOMS: atom_id res chain seq x y z
N MET A 1 -8.93 17.68 -53.77
CA MET A 1 -9.01 16.21 -53.61
C MET A 1 -7.90 15.65 -52.70
N GLU A 2 -6.70 16.24 -52.71
CA GLU A 2 -5.56 15.84 -51.87
C GLU A 2 -5.75 16.12 -50.36
N LEU A 3 -6.41 17.22 -49.99
CA LEU A 3 -6.65 17.58 -48.58
C LEU A 3 -7.48 16.53 -47.82
N ASN A 4 -8.50 15.95 -48.47
CA ASN A 4 -9.32 14.91 -47.85
C ASN A 4 -8.51 13.64 -47.58
N LYS A 5 -7.56 13.28 -48.45
CA LYS A 5 -6.71 12.10 -48.25
C LYS A 5 -5.81 12.26 -47.02
N ILE A 6 -5.25 13.46 -46.82
CA ILE A 6 -4.40 13.78 -45.66
C ILE A 6 -5.22 13.72 -44.36
N VAL A 7 -6.44 14.28 -44.35
CA VAL A 7 -7.32 14.24 -43.18
C VAL A 7 -7.71 12.80 -42.82
N TRP A 8 -8.07 11.98 -43.81
CA TRP A 8 -8.38 10.57 -43.58
C TRP A 8 -7.17 9.76 -43.10
N LEU A 9 -5.98 10.07 -43.60
CA LEU A 9 -4.72 9.47 -43.13
C LEU A 9 -4.44 9.82 -41.66
N LEU A 10 -4.65 11.08 -41.27
CA LEU A 10 -4.48 11.54 -39.89
C LEU A 10 -5.50 10.88 -38.94
N ILE A 11 -6.76 10.75 -39.37
CA ILE A 11 -7.80 10.06 -38.60
C ILE A 11 -7.45 8.57 -38.44
N ALA A 12 -7.00 7.90 -39.50
CA ALA A 12 -6.58 6.50 -39.44
C ALA A 12 -5.36 6.32 -38.51
N LEU A 13 -4.41 7.24 -38.54
CA LEU A 13 -3.25 7.23 -37.64
C LEU A 13 -3.67 7.43 -36.18
N LEU A 14 -4.57 8.37 -35.90
CA LEU A 14 -5.13 8.59 -34.57
C LEU A 14 -5.87 7.35 -34.06
N LEU A 15 -6.72 6.74 -34.89
CA LEU A 15 -7.45 5.52 -34.54
C LEU A 15 -6.53 4.32 -34.30
N ALA A 16 -5.39 4.23 -35.01
CA ALA A 16 -4.39 3.19 -34.79
C ALA A 16 -3.60 3.37 -33.48
N LEU A 17 -3.53 4.60 -32.94
CA LEU A 17 -2.85 4.91 -31.68
C LEU A 17 -3.75 4.77 -30.45
N LEU A 18 -5.08 4.84 -30.60
CA LEU A 18 -6.03 4.69 -29.48
C LEU A 18 -5.91 3.35 -28.73
N PRO A 19 -5.70 2.18 -29.37
CA PRO A 19 -5.49 0.91 -28.67
C PRO A 19 -4.21 0.90 -27.83
N ALA A 20 -3.17 1.61 -28.28
CA ALA A 20 -1.91 1.72 -27.53
C ALA A 20 -2.09 2.53 -26.25
N CYS A 21 -2.92 3.57 -26.26
CA CYS A 21 -3.27 4.34 -25.06
C CYS A 21 -4.19 3.58 -24.10
N TYR A 22 -5.03 2.67 -24.61
CA TYR A 22 -5.92 1.84 -23.79
C TYR A 22 -5.19 0.69 -23.06
N HIS A 23 -4.09 0.20 -23.64
CA HIS A 23 -3.30 -0.92 -23.08
C HIS A 23 -2.07 -0.50 -22.27
N MET A 24 -1.76 0.79 -22.16
CA MET A 24 -0.79 1.31 -21.20
C MET A 24 -1.41 1.40 -19.80
N ARG A 25 -1.85 0.27 -19.25
CA ARG A 25 -2.08 0.17 -17.80
C ARG A 25 -0.68 0.10 -17.19
N ALA A 26 -0.30 1.11 -16.42
CA ALA A 26 0.92 1.05 -15.63
C ALA A 26 0.86 -0.23 -14.79
N GLU A 27 1.83 -1.13 -14.96
CA GLU A 27 1.94 -2.30 -14.10
C GLU A 27 2.31 -1.83 -12.69
N ALA A 28 1.78 -2.51 -11.68
CA ALA A 28 2.11 -2.21 -10.30
C ALA A 28 3.60 -2.53 -10.07
N GLU A 29 4.40 -1.50 -9.80
CA GLU A 29 5.81 -1.69 -9.48
C GLU A 29 5.94 -2.46 -8.14
N PRO A 30 6.77 -3.51 -8.09
CA PRO A 30 6.95 -4.28 -6.86
C PRO A 30 7.69 -3.44 -5.82
N ILE A 31 7.10 -3.33 -4.62
CA ILE A 31 7.76 -2.66 -3.50
C ILE A 31 8.71 -3.66 -2.82
N PRO A 32 10.02 -3.37 -2.72
CA PRO A 32 10.99 -4.33 -2.21
C PRO A 32 10.73 -4.66 -0.73
N PRO A 33 10.86 -5.93 -0.30
CA PRO A 33 10.74 -6.29 1.10
C PRO A 33 11.91 -5.71 1.92
N ARG A 34 11.73 -5.65 3.25
CA ARG A 34 12.80 -5.33 4.20
C ARG A 34 13.14 -6.58 4.99
N VAL A 35 14.44 -6.86 5.13
CA VAL A 35 14.94 -8.00 5.92
C VAL A 35 15.73 -7.46 7.10
N ILE A 36 15.40 -7.93 8.29
CA ILE A 36 15.97 -7.44 9.54
C ILE A 36 16.52 -8.63 10.33
N THR A 37 17.81 -8.60 10.66
CA THR A 37 18.39 -9.58 11.57
C THR A 37 18.10 -9.19 13.01
N LEU A 38 17.53 -10.11 13.79
CA LEU A 38 17.07 -9.86 15.16
C LEU A 38 17.77 -10.79 16.16
N PRO A 39 18.19 -10.28 17.33
CA PRO A 39 18.75 -11.10 18.39
C PRO A 39 17.63 -11.81 19.18
N GLY A 40 17.81 -13.10 19.47
CA GLY A 40 16.94 -13.86 20.37
C GLY A 40 16.31 -15.09 19.72
N GLN A 41 15.35 -15.70 20.43
CA GLN A 41 14.60 -16.85 19.94
C GLN A 41 13.42 -16.40 19.08
N PRO A 42 13.04 -17.16 18.01
CA PRO A 42 11.94 -16.79 17.12
C PRO A 42 10.62 -16.52 17.85
N GLN A 43 10.28 -17.32 18.86
CA GLN A 43 9.04 -17.18 19.62
C GLN A 43 8.97 -15.87 20.41
N ASP A 44 10.08 -15.44 21.02
CA ASP A 44 10.16 -14.16 21.72
C ASP A 44 10.05 -12.98 20.75
N ILE A 45 10.66 -13.11 19.58
CA ILE A 45 10.60 -12.11 18.52
C ILE A 45 9.16 -11.96 18.03
N VAL A 46 8.48 -13.06 17.69
CA VAL A 46 7.07 -13.07 17.27
C VAL A 46 6.20 -12.40 18.32
N ARG A 47 6.36 -12.76 19.60
CA ARG A 47 5.61 -12.17 20.71
C ARG A 47 5.80 -10.66 20.79
N LYS A 48 7.04 -10.17 20.77
CA LYS A 48 7.33 -8.72 20.86
C LYS A 48 6.80 -7.95 19.65
N ILE A 49 6.93 -8.51 18.45
CA ILE A 49 6.41 -7.88 17.23
C ILE A 49 4.88 -7.84 17.27
N ARG A 50 4.22 -8.92 17.72
CA ARG A 50 2.76 -8.93 17.94
C ARG A 50 2.33 -7.82 18.91
N THR A 51 3.00 -7.70 20.05
CA THR A 51 2.73 -6.62 21.02
C THR A 51 2.90 -5.24 20.39
N LEU A 52 3.96 -5.02 19.59
CA LEU A 52 4.14 -3.75 18.88
C LEU A 52 2.97 -3.46 17.92
N ILE A 53 2.51 -4.45 17.17
CA ILE A 53 1.40 -4.30 16.21
C ILE A 53 0.09 -3.98 16.96
N GLU A 54 -0.25 -4.77 17.97
CA GLU A 54 -1.55 -4.70 18.66
C GLU A 54 -1.63 -3.54 19.65
N GLU A 55 -0.57 -3.30 20.42
CA GLU A 55 -0.55 -2.26 21.46
C GLU A 55 0.13 -0.97 20.98
N GLY A 56 1.20 -1.07 20.20
CA GLY A 56 1.96 0.10 19.73
C GLY A 56 1.31 0.79 18.53
N TRP A 57 0.89 0.03 17.52
CA TRP A 57 0.22 0.57 16.33
C TRP A 57 -1.30 0.55 16.43
N HIS A 58 -1.86 -0.06 17.48
CA HIS A 58 -3.30 -0.30 17.60
C HIS A 58 -3.90 -1.01 16.37
N CYS A 59 -3.11 -1.89 15.75
CA CYS A 59 -3.48 -2.64 14.56
C CYS A 59 -3.78 -4.09 14.92
N ARG A 60 -4.78 -4.69 14.25
CA ARG A 60 -5.13 -6.10 14.48
C ARG A 60 -4.29 -7.01 13.59
N ILE A 61 -4.03 -8.23 14.04
CA ILE A 61 -3.51 -9.31 13.18
C ILE A 61 -4.70 -10.13 12.68
N LEU A 62 -4.84 -10.25 11.37
CA LEU A 62 -5.97 -10.95 10.74
C LEU A 62 -5.70 -12.43 10.56
N GLU A 63 -4.48 -12.77 10.15
CA GLU A 63 -4.11 -14.14 9.82
C GLU A 63 -2.74 -14.47 10.42
N THR A 64 -2.59 -15.73 10.81
CA THR A 64 -1.33 -16.35 11.23
C THR A 64 -1.21 -17.70 10.55
N ASP A 65 0.01 -18.09 10.17
CA ASP A 65 0.26 -19.46 9.73
C ASP A 65 0.12 -20.47 10.88
N SER A 66 0.14 -21.77 10.55
CA SER A 66 0.02 -22.86 11.53
C SER A 66 1.16 -22.89 12.56
N THR A 67 2.30 -22.30 12.22
CA THR A 67 3.48 -22.17 13.08
C THR A 67 3.50 -20.88 13.90
N GLY A 68 2.62 -19.92 13.61
CA GLY A 68 2.56 -18.60 14.25
C GLY A 68 3.72 -17.65 13.88
N THR A 69 4.53 -18.01 12.89
CA THR A 69 5.74 -17.29 12.44
C THR A 69 5.46 -16.25 11.37
N VAL A 70 4.32 -16.36 10.69
CA VAL A 70 3.83 -15.37 9.74
C VAL A 70 2.67 -14.61 10.37
N LEU A 71 2.75 -13.28 10.35
CA LEU A 71 1.72 -12.37 10.83
C LEU A 71 1.24 -11.52 9.66
N ILE A 72 -0.06 -11.52 9.37
CA ILE A 72 -0.67 -10.61 8.40
C ILE A 72 -1.51 -9.59 9.15
N THR A 73 -1.19 -8.31 9.00
CA THR A 73 -1.88 -7.22 9.69
C THR A 73 -3.18 -6.85 8.97
N ALA A 74 -4.11 -6.27 9.74
CA ALA A 74 -5.23 -5.53 9.17
C ALA A 74 -4.74 -4.27 8.43
N PRO A 75 -5.59 -3.65 7.59
CA PRO A 75 -5.27 -2.36 6.99
C PRO A 75 -4.96 -1.31 8.07
N TYR A 76 -3.72 -0.82 8.08
CA TYR A 76 -3.25 0.20 9.00
C TYR A 76 -3.15 1.55 8.28
N HIS A 77 -3.81 2.57 8.83
CA HIS A 77 -3.73 3.94 8.32
C HIS A 77 -2.43 4.60 8.77
N PHE A 78 -1.60 5.06 7.84
CA PHE A 78 -0.33 5.70 8.18
C PHE A 78 -0.19 7.14 7.68
N LYS A 79 -0.96 7.54 6.65
CA LYS A 79 -0.90 8.88 6.08
C LYS A 79 -2.24 9.36 5.55
N THR A 80 -2.50 10.64 5.73
CA THR A 80 -3.57 11.35 5.01
C THR A 80 -2.92 12.44 4.16
N ASP A 81 -3.15 12.40 2.85
CA ASP A 81 -2.76 13.44 1.91
C ASP A 81 -3.95 14.40 1.68
N THR A 82 -3.76 15.65 2.09
CA THR A 82 -4.70 16.76 1.94
C THR A 82 -4.13 17.85 1.04
N SER A 83 -3.18 17.51 0.16
CA SER A 83 -2.61 18.43 -0.83
C SER A 83 -3.68 19.03 -1.76
N VAL A 84 -3.32 20.10 -2.45
CA VAL A 84 -4.23 20.80 -3.37
C VAL A 84 -4.69 19.84 -4.46
N GLY A 85 -6.01 19.80 -4.70
CA GLY A 85 -6.64 18.91 -5.68
C GLY A 85 -7.16 17.59 -5.10
N GLN A 86 -6.96 17.33 -3.80
CA GLN A 86 -7.53 16.15 -3.13
C GLN A 86 -8.99 16.35 -2.71
N PRO A 87 -9.77 15.26 -2.60
CA PRO A 87 -11.16 15.34 -2.15
C PRO A 87 -11.27 15.79 -0.69
N ALA A 88 -12.48 16.22 -0.30
CA ALA A 88 -12.78 16.58 1.09
C ALA A 88 -12.50 15.40 2.04
N GLY A 89 -11.59 15.59 2.99
CA GLY A 89 -11.10 14.52 3.89
C GLY A 89 -9.81 13.83 3.42
N GLY A 90 -9.30 14.19 2.24
CA GLY A 90 -8.02 13.73 1.70
C GLY A 90 -7.99 12.30 1.18
N ARG A 91 -6.82 11.88 0.71
CA ARG A 91 -6.50 10.47 0.43
C ARG A 91 -5.88 9.83 1.67
N LYS A 92 -6.55 8.85 2.23
CA LYS A 92 -6.03 8.07 3.36
C LYS A 92 -5.31 6.84 2.82
N TYR A 93 -4.03 6.74 3.11
CA TYR A 93 -3.16 5.64 2.72
C TYR A 93 -3.19 4.57 3.80
N TYR A 94 -3.39 3.33 3.38
CA TYR A 94 -3.41 2.16 4.24
C TYR A 94 -2.43 1.11 3.72
N THR A 95 -1.73 0.48 4.66
CA THR A 95 -0.84 -0.65 4.37
C THR A 95 -1.30 -1.88 5.13
N GLN A 96 -1.24 -3.04 4.48
CA GLN A 96 -1.32 -4.35 5.11
C GLN A 96 0.05 -5.01 4.97
N LEU A 97 0.60 -5.47 6.09
CA LEU A 97 1.93 -6.01 6.16
C LEU A 97 1.88 -7.51 6.38
N ARG A 98 2.73 -8.23 5.66
CA ARG A 98 3.09 -9.62 5.96
C ARG A 98 4.48 -9.60 6.58
N ILE A 99 4.54 -10.02 7.83
CA ILE A 99 5.77 -10.14 8.62
C ILE A 99 6.04 -11.62 8.86
N GLU A 100 7.15 -12.11 8.33
CA GLU A 100 7.56 -13.52 8.46
C GLU A 100 8.86 -13.62 9.24
N ILE A 101 8.86 -14.45 10.28
CA ILE A 101 10.03 -14.70 11.12
C ILE A 101 10.64 -16.04 10.73
N GLN A 102 11.89 -16.03 10.25
CA GLN A 102 12.63 -17.22 9.85
C GLN A 102 13.88 -17.40 10.70
N GLN A 103 14.29 -18.65 10.94
CA GLN A 103 15.55 -18.98 11.58
C GLN A 103 16.41 -19.82 10.64
N THR A 104 17.56 -19.29 10.26
CA THR A 104 18.51 -19.95 9.36
C THR A 104 19.90 -19.92 9.99
N ASN A 105 20.52 -21.09 10.17
CA ASN A 105 21.88 -21.23 10.73
C ASN A 105 22.08 -20.47 12.06
N GLY A 106 21.09 -20.54 12.96
CA GLY A 106 21.14 -19.87 14.27
C GLY A 106 20.90 -18.36 14.23
N THR A 107 20.71 -17.77 13.04
CA THR A 107 20.35 -16.37 12.86
C THR A 107 18.85 -16.25 12.64
N VAL A 108 18.18 -15.34 13.36
CA VAL A 108 16.75 -15.07 13.18
C VAL A 108 16.58 -13.80 12.34
N THR A 109 15.77 -13.88 11.29
CA THR A 109 15.44 -12.77 10.40
C THR A 109 13.94 -12.51 10.39
N ALA A 110 13.55 -11.23 10.38
CA ALA A 110 12.19 -10.79 10.09
C ALA A 110 12.14 -10.27 8.65
N HIS A 111 11.27 -10.87 7.84
CA HIS A 111 10.97 -10.47 6.48
C HIS A 111 9.67 -9.67 6.49
N LEU A 112 9.78 -8.37 6.22
CA LEU A 112 8.67 -7.44 6.12
C LEU A 112 8.35 -7.22 4.64
N SER A 113 7.11 -7.50 4.26
CA SER A 113 6.60 -7.33 2.90
C SER A 113 5.21 -6.72 2.92
N HIS A 114 4.82 -6.00 1.86
CA HIS A 114 3.43 -5.60 1.70
C HIS A 114 2.59 -6.81 1.32
N TYR A 115 1.53 -7.04 2.08
CA TYR A 115 0.47 -7.97 1.69
C TYR A 115 -0.52 -7.28 0.74
N ASN A 116 -0.92 -6.05 1.08
CA ASN A 116 -1.79 -5.23 0.25
C ASN A 116 -1.53 -3.75 0.58
N PHE A 117 -1.82 -2.88 -0.38
CA PHE A 117 -1.74 -1.44 -0.24
C PHE A 117 -2.96 -0.78 -0.86
N GLU A 118 -3.56 0.19 -0.17
CA GLU A 118 -4.79 0.82 -0.65
C GLU A 118 -4.93 2.29 -0.23
N ILE A 119 -5.65 3.05 -1.06
CA ILE A 119 -6.12 4.39 -0.73
C ILE A 119 -7.62 4.33 -0.49
N ARG A 120 -8.08 5.01 0.56
CA ARG A 120 -9.51 5.26 0.80
C ARG A 120 -9.79 6.75 0.76
N THR A 121 -10.85 7.14 0.06
CA THR A 121 -11.29 8.53 -0.03
C THR A 121 -12.78 8.66 0.26
N SER A 122 -13.18 9.84 0.72
CA SER A 122 -14.57 10.25 0.82
C SER A 122 -14.80 11.45 -0.09
N TYR A 123 -15.86 11.42 -0.88
CA TYR A 123 -16.30 12.54 -1.70
C TYR A 123 -17.64 13.04 -1.17
N ALA A 124 -17.70 14.32 -0.82
CA ALA A 124 -18.97 14.99 -0.65
C ALA A 124 -19.49 15.37 -2.05
N TYR A 125 -20.75 15.06 -2.34
CA TYR A 125 -21.41 15.49 -3.57
C TYR A 125 -22.77 16.11 -3.24
N ASN A 126 -23.16 17.09 -4.05
CA ASN A 126 -24.48 17.68 -3.93
C ASN A 126 -25.48 16.74 -4.63
N ASP A 127 -26.38 16.12 -3.86
CA ASP A 127 -27.44 15.32 -4.44
C ASP A 127 -28.61 16.28 -4.78
N TYR A 128 -28.58 16.79 -6.01
CA TYR A 128 -29.61 17.70 -6.53
C TYR A 128 -31.03 17.09 -6.47
N SER A 129 -31.16 15.77 -6.36
CA SER A 129 -32.45 15.08 -6.23
C SER A 129 -32.95 14.98 -4.79
N LYS A 130 -32.08 15.12 -3.78
CA LYS A 130 -32.42 14.96 -2.36
C LYS A 130 -32.26 16.21 -1.50
N GLN A 131 -31.94 17.37 -2.11
CA GLN A 131 -31.70 18.64 -1.41
C GLN A 131 -30.77 18.46 -0.19
N GLY A 132 -29.66 17.74 -0.36
CA GLY A 132 -28.71 17.44 0.71
C GLY A 132 -27.33 17.08 0.19
N VAL A 133 -26.34 17.14 1.09
CA VAL A 133 -24.96 16.71 0.80
C VAL A 133 -24.87 15.21 1.05
N GLY A 134 -24.61 14.44 0.00
CA GLY A 134 -24.32 13.02 0.08
C GLY A 134 -22.81 12.77 0.23
N THR A 135 -22.45 11.62 0.81
CA THR A 135 -21.05 11.18 0.89
C THR A 135 -20.88 9.86 0.16
N MET A 136 -19.89 9.78 -0.73
CA MET A 136 -19.49 8.57 -1.43
C MET A 136 -18.11 8.15 -0.95
N TYR A 137 -17.99 6.91 -0.49
CA TYR A 137 -16.71 6.31 -0.12
C TYR A 137 -16.16 5.50 -1.28
N LYS A 138 -14.88 5.69 -1.60
CA LYS A 138 -14.19 4.91 -2.62
C LYS A 138 -12.93 4.26 -2.06
N HIS A 139 -12.66 3.07 -2.56
CA HIS A 139 -11.52 2.23 -2.23
C HIS A 139 -10.73 1.98 -3.52
N TYR A 140 -9.42 2.17 -3.44
CA TYR A 140 -8.50 2.05 -4.57
C TYR A 140 -7.37 1.11 -4.14
N PRO A 141 -7.37 -0.16 -4.56
CA PRO A 141 -6.25 -1.07 -4.39
C PRO A 141 -5.06 -0.67 -5.27
N TYR A 142 -3.83 -0.85 -4.78
CA TYR A 142 -2.61 -0.54 -5.55
C TYR A 142 -2.49 -1.35 -6.83
N GLU A 143 -2.81 -2.64 -6.78
CA GLU A 143 -2.76 -3.54 -7.94
C GLU A 143 -3.65 -3.06 -9.10
N GLU A 144 -4.77 -2.41 -8.78
CA GLU A 144 -5.72 -1.94 -9.78
C GLU A 144 -5.44 -0.52 -10.26
N TYR A 145 -4.89 0.32 -9.40
CA TYR A 145 -4.70 1.77 -9.61
C TYR A 145 -3.30 2.28 -9.27
N PRO A 146 -2.20 1.67 -9.75
CA PRO A 146 -0.85 1.96 -9.25
C PRO A 146 -0.43 3.41 -9.45
N GLY A 147 -0.87 4.05 -10.54
CA GLY A 147 -0.58 5.47 -10.81
C GLY A 147 -1.22 6.47 -9.84
N MET A 148 -2.07 6.05 -8.90
CA MET A 148 -2.64 6.92 -7.87
C MET A 148 -1.76 7.06 -6.62
N PHE A 149 -0.69 6.28 -6.53
CA PHE A 149 0.11 6.10 -5.33
C PHE A 149 1.45 6.81 -5.44
N ASP A 150 1.88 7.36 -4.31
CA ASP A 150 3.22 7.89 -4.12
C ASP A 150 4.08 6.77 -3.50
N LEU A 151 4.96 6.17 -4.31
CA LEU A 151 5.81 5.06 -3.89
C LEU A 151 6.88 5.48 -2.89
N ASP A 152 7.28 6.75 -2.86
CA ASP A 152 8.25 7.24 -1.88
C ASP A 152 7.64 7.27 -0.48
N LEU A 153 6.37 7.68 -0.37
CA LEU A 153 5.63 7.59 0.90
C LEU A 153 5.52 6.15 1.40
N ILE A 154 5.31 5.20 0.49
CA ILE A 154 5.16 3.79 0.84
C ILE A 154 6.50 3.20 1.29
N ASN A 155 7.58 3.49 0.57
CA ASN A 155 8.93 3.09 0.96
C ASN A 155 9.32 3.69 2.32
N HIS A 156 8.99 4.96 2.56
CA HIS A 156 9.28 5.61 3.84
C HIS A 156 8.53 4.93 5.00
N GLU A 157 7.27 4.53 4.78
CA GLU A 157 6.51 3.78 5.79
C GLU A 157 7.14 2.41 6.08
N MET A 158 7.62 1.70 5.06
CA MET A 158 8.35 0.44 5.25
C MET A 158 9.64 0.63 6.06
N ASP A 159 10.37 1.71 5.79
CA ASP A 159 11.59 2.03 6.52
C ASP A 159 11.31 2.43 7.97
N ARG A 160 10.21 3.17 8.21
CA ARG A 160 9.71 3.50 9.56
C ARG A 160 9.40 2.22 10.34
N VAL A 161 8.59 1.33 9.77
CA VAL A 161 8.20 0.06 10.40
C VAL A 161 9.43 -0.81 10.68
N SER A 162 10.33 -0.95 9.71
CA SER A 162 11.58 -1.69 9.88
C SER A 162 12.41 -1.12 11.04
N THR A 163 12.51 0.21 11.12
CA THR A 163 13.22 0.90 12.20
C THR A 163 12.58 0.66 13.56
N GLU A 164 11.25 0.69 13.66
CA GLU A 164 10.55 0.41 14.93
C GLU A 164 10.75 -1.02 15.39
N ILE A 165 10.66 -1.99 14.48
CA ILE A 165 10.97 -3.39 14.78
C ILE A 165 12.41 -3.51 15.27
N GLN A 166 13.39 -2.86 14.62
CA GLN A 166 14.78 -2.88 15.09
C GLN A 166 14.94 -2.29 16.49
N LYS A 167 14.25 -1.19 16.81
CA LYS A 167 14.34 -0.51 18.11
C LYS A 167 13.90 -1.41 19.26
N LEU A 168 12.86 -2.23 19.08
CA LEU A 168 12.40 -3.21 20.08
C LEU A 168 13.50 -4.14 20.63
N PHE A 169 14.55 -4.36 19.83
CA PHE A 169 15.64 -5.29 20.15
C PHE A 169 17.00 -4.61 20.35
N ARG A 170 17.09 -3.28 20.21
CA ARG A 170 18.32 -2.52 20.51
C ARG A 170 18.46 -2.19 22.00
N GLU A 171 17.36 -2.06 22.73
CA GLU A 171 17.35 -1.68 24.17
C GLU A 171 17.80 -2.80 25.13
N TYR A 172 18.20 -3.97 24.62
CA TYR A 172 18.59 -5.14 25.42
C TYR A 172 20.09 -5.51 25.31
N LYS A 173 20.94 -4.54 24.95
CA LYS A 173 22.40 -4.64 25.11
C LYS A 173 22.83 -3.91 26.37
#